data_AF-A0AAD2FR46-F1
#
_entry.id   AF-A0AAD2FR46-F1
#
_cell.length_a   1.000
_cell.length_b   1.000
_cell.length_c   1.000
_cell.angle_alpha   90.00
_cell.angle_beta   90.00
_cell.angle_gamma   90.00
#
_symmetry.space_group_name_H-M   'P 1'
#
loop_
_entity.id
_entity.type
_entity.pdbx_description
1 polymer ?
#
loop_
_entity_poly.entity_id
_entity_poly.type
_entity_poly.pdbx_seq_one_letter_code
_entity_poly.pdbx_strand_id
1 'polypeptide(L)'
;MNSVKAQAFVRLQFKRLKRNFSTASFKLREVRQHENESAFAWYSRQLDERPIVTKAASAAVISSTGNILAQYIKFHTDQEEAKEDYETRMANANGETALAELREEEKKFIVQWGAVGRFAFLNAVFVAPVLHHWYSFINRSVPGTSIARVMQRTFWDEFVFSPIYIPAFLGGLWTLEGTSPDKIKTMLSNELGQIIVAEWILWVPTMLVTFRYAPVKFQVLVINCVGVVWQTFLSFMANNAHDKQEVVDDNNNNNKVAKKNRFKEVMGTIGGITETYLDEIFFQIEAW
;
A
#
# COMPACT_ATOMS: atom_id res chain seq x y z
N MET A 1 50.12 -36.14 -49.22
CA MET A 1 49.41 -35.61 -48.03
C MET A 1 48.58 -34.36 -48.44
N ASN A 2 47.81 -34.44 -49.53
CA ASN A 2 46.40 -34.85 -49.68
C ASN A 2 45.43 -33.67 -49.46
N SER A 3 45.17 -32.95 -50.56
CA SER A 3 44.17 -31.88 -50.80
C SER A 3 42.85 -32.05 -50.02
N VAL A 4 42.40 -33.30 -49.81
CA VAL A 4 41.21 -33.65 -49.03
C VAL A 4 41.26 -33.16 -47.58
N LYS A 5 42.41 -33.24 -46.90
CA LYS A 5 42.58 -32.76 -45.52
C LYS A 5 42.50 -31.24 -45.43
N ALA A 6 43.04 -30.53 -46.42
CA ALA A 6 42.97 -29.07 -46.50
C ALA A 6 41.54 -28.59 -46.74
N GLN A 7 40.78 -29.23 -47.64
CA GLN A 7 39.37 -28.91 -47.87
C GLN A 7 38.49 -29.19 -46.64
N ALA A 8 38.74 -30.30 -45.93
CA ALA A 8 38.05 -30.62 -44.69
C ALA A 8 38.32 -29.58 -43.60
N PHE A 9 39.57 -29.14 -43.45
CA PHE A 9 39.96 -28.10 -42.50
C PHE A 9 39.26 -26.76 -42.80
N VAL A 10 39.27 -26.31 -44.06
CA VAL A 10 38.60 -25.07 -44.49
C VAL A 10 37.09 -25.14 -44.23
N ARG A 11 36.42 -26.25 -44.56
CA ARG A 11 34.98 -26.44 -44.27
C ARG A 11 34.68 -26.36 -42.77
N LEU A 12 35.57 -26.88 -41.92
CA LEU A 12 35.41 -26.89 -40.48
C LEU A 12 35.57 -25.47 -39.89
N GLN A 13 36.52 -24.69 -40.40
CA GLN A 13 36.69 -23.28 -40.05
C GLN A 13 35.46 -22.45 -40.46
N PHE A 14 34.93 -22.65 -41.69
CA PHE A 14 33.70 -21.97 -42.13
C PHE A 14 32.48 -22.32 -41.28
N LYS A 15 32.31 -23.60 -40.88
CA LYS A 15 31.23 -24.00 -39.97
C LYS A 15 31.38 -23.34 -38.60
N ARG A 16 32.60 -23.28 -38.05
CA ARG A 16 32.87 -22.59 -36.77
C ARG A 16 32.59 -21.09 -36.88
N LEU A 17 33.00 -20.45 -37.97
CA LEU A 17 32.76 -19.03 -38.22
C LEU A 17 31.25 -18.73 -38.32
N LYS A 18 30.49 -19.51 -39.11
CA LYS A 18 29.03 -19.36 -39.21
C LYS A 18 28.32 -19.55 -37.87
N ARG A 19 28.74 -20.53 -37.07
CA ARG A 19 28.18 -20.76 -35.73
C ARG A 19 28.46 -19.58 -34.81
N ASN A 20 29.69 -19.09 -34.78
CA ASN A 20 30.07 -17.94 -33.96
C ASN A 20 29.32 -16.67 -34.38
N PHE A 21 29.14 -16.45 -35.69
CA PHE A 21 28.35 -15.33 -36.22
C PHE A 21 26.87 -15.44 -35.82
N SER A 22 26.29 -16.64 -35.89
CA SER A 22 24.92 -16.89 -35.45
C SER A 22 24.75 -16.59 -33.96
N THR A 23 25.66 -17.06 -33.11
CA THR A 23 25.60 -16.80 -31.65
C THR A 23 25.84 -15.33 -31.32
N ALA A 24 26.76 -14.66 -32.01
CA ALA A 24 26.99 -13.22 -31.85
C ALA A 24 25.78 -12.41 -32.31
N SER A 25 25.15 -12.76 -33.43
CA SER A 25 23.95 -12.09 -33.94
C SER A 25 22.73 -12.26 -33.03
N PHE A 26 22.62 -13.42 -32.37
CA PHE A 26 21.60 -13.68 -31.36
C PHE A 26 21.82 -12.81 -30.11
N LYS A 27 23.05 -12.80 -29.56
CA LYS A 27 23.39 -11.94 -28.43
C LYS A 27 23.22 -10.45 -28.74
N LEU A 28 23.58 -10.01 -29.95
CA LEU A 28 23.38 -8.62 -30.38
C LEU A 28 21.91 -8.27 -30.56
N ARG A 29 21.06 -9.22 -30.98
CA ARG A 29 19.60 -9.03 -31.00
C ARG A 29 19.03 -8.93 -29.59
N GLU A 30 19.47 -9.78 -28.67
CA GLU A 30 19.06 -9.77 -27.26
C GLU A 30 19.47 -8.46 -26.56
N VAL A 31 20.72 -8.02 -26.76
CA VAL A 31 21.22 -6.72 -26.26
C VAL A 31 20.48 -5.54 -26.88
N ARG A 32 20.23 -5.55 -28.20
CA ARG A 32 19.47 -4.48 -28.88
C ARG A 32 17.99 -4.45 -28.48
N GLN A 33 17.42 -5.59 -28.06
CA GLN A 33 16.07 -5.65 -27.52
C GLN A 33 15.98 -4.95 -26.15
N HIS A 34 17.05 -4.99 -25.35
CA HIS A 34 17.14 -4.30 -24.07
C HIS A 34 17.35 -2.78 -24.19
N GLU A 35 17.94 -2.28 -25.28
CA GLU A 35 18.22 -0.84 -25.44
C GLU A 35 16.96 0.02 -25.72
N ASN A 36 15.88 -0.57 -26.24
CA ASN A 36 14.64 0.14 -26.61
C ASN A 36 13.38 -0.38 -25.86
N GLU A 37 13.56 -1.16 -24.79
CA GLU A 37 12.45 -1.68 -23.98
C GLU A 37 11.88 -0.56 -23.09
N SER A 38 10.56 -0.33 -23.14
CA SER A 38 9.93 0.62 -22.22
C SER A 38 9.99 0.10 -20.78
N ALA A 39 10.00 0.99 -19.79
CA ALA A 39 10.01 0.59 -18.37
C ALA A 39 8.86 -0.37 -18.02
N PHE A 40 7.69 -0.18 -18.64
CA PHE A 40 6.54 -1.07 -18.46
C PHE A 40 6.77 -2.45 -19.08
N ALA A 41 7.33 -2.52 -20.29
CA ALA A 41 7.65 -3.80 -20.94
C ALA A 41 8.69 -4.58 -20.12
N TRP A 42 9.73 -3.88 -19.64
CA TRP A 42 10.74 -4.44 -18.75
C TRP A 42 10.12 -4.98 -17.46
N TYR A 43 9.26 -4.20 -16.81
CA TYR A 43 8.59 -4.62 -15.58
C TYR A 43 7.66 -5.83 -15.82
N SER A 44 6.88 -5.81 -16.91
CA SER A 44 6.04 -6.93 -17.32
C SER A 44 6.85 -8.21 -17.51
N ARG A 45 8.02 -8.12 -18.15
CA ARG A 45 8.92 -9.28 -18.33
C ARG A 45 9.48 -9.78 -17.00
N GLN A 46 9.88 -8.87 -16.11
CA GLN A 46 10.34 -9.24 -14.77
C GLN A 46 9.24 -9.94 -13.96
N LEU A 47 7.98 -9.52 -14.11
CA LEU A 47 6.84 -10.22 -13.51
C LEU A 47 6.66 -11.66 -14.04
N ASP A 48 7.06 -11.93 -15.28
CA ASP A 48 6.97 -13.27 -15.88
C ASP A 48 8.19 -14.13 -15.48
N GLU A 49 9.39 -13.56 -15.43
CA GLU A 49 10.64 -14.27 -15.09
C GLU A 49 10.81 -14.51 -13.58
N ARG A 50 10.47 -13.52 -12.75
CA ARG A 50 10.73 -13.50 -11.30
C ARG A 50 9.53 -12.92 -10.54
N PRO A 51 8.33 -13.53 -10.64
CA PRO A 51 7.06 -12.94 -10.21
C PRO A 51 7.02 -12.47 -8.76
N ILE A 52 7.59 -13.23 -7.83
CA ILE A 52 7.55 -12.90 -6.39
C ILE A 52 8.55 -11.81 -6.08
N VAL A 53 9.80 -11.93 -6.54
CA VAL A 53 10.86 -10.95 -6.28
C VAL A 53 10.49 -9.58 -6.85
N THR A 54 9.97 -9.55 -8.07
CA THR A 54 9.56 -8.30 -8.72
C THR A 54 8.41 -7.63 -7.98
N LYS A 55 7.41 -8.40 -7.53
CA LYS A 55 6.29 -7.87 -6.74
C LYS A 55 6.75 -7.41 -5.36
N ALA A 56 7.63 -8.15 -4.70
CA ALA A 56 8.17 -7.76 -3.39
C ALA A 56 8.97 -6.45 -3.47
N ALA A 57 9.82 -6.32 -4.49
CA ALA A 57 10.60 -5.11 -4.71
C ALA A 57 9.71 -3.90 -5.02
N SER A 58 8.73 -4.04 -5.93
CA SER A 58 7.83 -2.93 -6.26
C SER A 58 6.88 -2.58 -5.10
N ALA A 59 6.40 -3.58 -4.35
CA ALA A 59 5.58 -3.36 -3.15
C ALA A 59 6.34 -2.55 -2.09
N ALA A 60 7.62 -2.87 -1.82
CA ALA A 60 8.44 -2.13 -0.87
C ALA A 60 8.67 -0.68 -1.28
N VAL A 61 8.93 -0.43 -2.57
CA VAL A 61 9.14 0.94 -3.08
C VAL A 61 7.85 1.75 -3.01
N ILE A 62 6.72 1.17 -3.44
CA ILE A 62 5.42 1.83 -3.41
C ILE A 62 4.99 2.09 -1.96
N SER A 63 5.14 1.11 -1.06
CA SER A 63 4.78 1.31 0.35
C SER A 63 5.69 2.31 1.05
N SER A 64 6.98 2.35 0.74
CA SER A 64 7.87 3.38 1.30
C SER A 64 7.43 4.78 0.89
N THR A 65 7.12 4.95 -0.40
CA THR A 65 6.66 6.23 -0.94
C THR A 65 5.31 6.63 -0.35
N GLY A 66 4.37 5.68 -0.26
CA GLY A 66 3.06 5.90 0.32
C GLY A 66 3.11 6.23 1.80
N ASN A 67 4.00 5.60 2.56
CA ASN A 67 4.19 5.89 3.97
C ASN A 67 4.77 7.29 4.20
N ILE A 68 5.74 7.73 3.38
CA ILE A 68 6.26 9.12 3.43
C ILE A 68 5.15 10.12 3.12
N LEU A 69 4.34 9.83 2.08
CA LEU A 69 3.21 10.69 1.71
C LEU A 69 2.18 10.77 2.84
N ALA A 70 1.82 9.64 3.45
CA ALA A 70 0.91 9.59 4.58
C ALA A 70 1.43 10.43 5.76
N GLN A 71 2.72 10.32 6.09
CA GLN A 71 3.36 11.14 7.12
C GLN A 71 3.32 12.63 6.77
N TYR A 72 3.55 12.98 5.51
CA TYR A 72 3.52 14.37 5.03
C TYR A 72 2.13 14.98 5.12
N ILE A 73 1.11 14.25 4.66
CA ILE A 73 -0.30 14.66 4.76
C ILE A 73 -0.65 14.87 6.22
N LYS A 74 -0.34 13.89 7.08
CA LYS A 74 -0.61 13.99 8.51
C LYS A 74 0.04 15.21 9.13
N PHE A 75 1.31 15.45 8.84
CA PHE A 75 2.03 16.60 9.39
C PHE A 75 1.33 17.93 9.05
N HIS A 76 0.83 18.09 7.83
CA HIS A 76 0.08 19.29 7.46
C HIS A 76 -1.28 19.37 8.17
N THR A 77 -1.99 18.25 8.27
CA THR A 77 -3.27 18.20 8.99
C THR A 77 -3.10 18.56 10.48
N ASP A 78 -2.09 17.99 11.16
CA ASP A 78 -1.80 18.28 12.57
C ASP A 78 -1.43 19.77 12.79
N GLN A 79 -0.73 20.40 11.83
CA GLN A 79 -0.38 21.82 11.88
C GLN A 79 -1.62 22.72 11.72
N GLU A 80 -2.50 22.39 10.78
CA GLU A 80 -3.76 23.11 10.57
C GLU A 80 -4.69 22.99 11.80
N GLU A 81 -4.81 21.80 12.38
CA GLU A 81 -5.59 21.56 13.61
C GLU A 81 -5.06 22.39 14.79
N ALA A 82 -3.73 22.40 14.99
CA ALA A 82 -3.12 23.17 16.08
C ALA A 82 -3.34 24.68 15.93
N LYS A 83 -3.33 25.18 14.69
CA LYS A 83 -3.56 26.59 14.39
C LYS A 83 -5.01 27.00 14.70
N GLU A 84 -5.99 26.18 14.31
CA GLU A 84 -7.40 26.48 14.54
C GLU A 84 -7.82 26.37 16.01
N ASP A 85 -7.34 25.36 16.74
CA ASP A 85 -7.54 25.26 18.20
C ASP A 85 -6.96 26.49 18.91
N TYR A 86 -5.79 26.96 18.46
CA TYR A 86 -5.21 28.20 18.96
C TYR A 86 -6.07 29.44 18.66
N GLU A 87 -6.49 29.65 17.41
CA GLU A 87 -7.33 30.80 17.02
C GLU A 87 -8.63 30.82 17.85
N THR A 88 -9.22 29.64 18.08
CA THR A 88 -10.41 29.47 18.92
C THR A 88 -10.12 29.80 20.40
N ARG A 89 -8.98 29.35 20.95
CA ARG A 89 -8.59 29.67 22.33
C ARG A 89 -8.27 31.15 22.53
N MET A 90 -7.64 31.79 21.54
CA MET A 90 -7.34 33.23 21.57
C MET A 90 -8.58 34.10 21.44
N ALA A 91 -9.56 33.70 20.63
CA ALA A 91 -10.85 34.38 20.57
C ALA A 91 -11.57 34.37 21.93
N ASN A 92 -11.28 33.36 22.76
CA ASN A 92 -11.89 33.16 24.08
C ASN A 92 -11.03 33.63 25.27
N ALA A 93 -9.78 34.06 25.05
CA ALA A 93 -8.84 34.46 26.11
C ALA A 93 -8.39 35.92 25.96
N ASN A 94 -8.31 36.64 27.07
CA ASN A 94 -7.83 38.02 27.15
C ASN A 94 -6.30 38.01 26.92
N GLY A 95 -5.93 37.98 25.65
CA GLY A 95 -4.58 37.67 25.18
C GLY A 95 -3.53 38.70 25.53
N GLU A 96 -2.32 38.19 25.82
CA GLU A 96 -1.02 38.83 25.57
C GLU A 96 0.13 37.83 25.83
N THR A 97 -0.03 36.92 26.81
CA THR A 97 1.00 35.96 27.22
C THR A 97 1.24 34.82 26.22
N ALA A 98 0.22 34.35 25.51
CA ALA A 98 0.32 33.21 24.59
C ALA A 98 1.03 33.52 23.24
N LEU A 99 1.14 34.80 22.87
CA LEU A 99 1.79 35.25 21.63
C LEU A 99 3.32 35.14 21.68
N ALA A 100 3.91 35.20 22.88
CA ALA A 100 5.35 35.06 23.08
C ALA A 100 5.81 33.58 23.00
N GLU A 101 4.95 32.64 23.37
CA GLU A 101 5.24 31.18 23.33
C GLU A 101 5.17 30.61 21.90
N LEU A 102 4.39 31.22 21.00
CA LEU A 102 4.19 30.73 19.63
C LEU A 102 5.28 31.12 18.63
N ARG A 103 6.12 32.12 18.93
CA ARG A 103 7.10 32.61 17.94
C ARG A 103 8.26 31.63 17.70
N GLU A 104 8.35 30.51 18.42
CA GLU A 104 9.57 29.67 18.40
C GLU A 104 9.48 28.24 17.89
N GLU A 105 8.33 27.63 17.54
CA GLU A 105 8.40 26.29 16.94
C GLU A 105 7.45 26.07 15.76
N GLU A 106 7.82 26.59 14.58
CA GLU A 106 7.46 25.92 13.33
C GLU A 106 8.04 24.50 13.39
N LYS A 107 7.20 23.51 13.75
CA LYS A 107 7.63 22.11 13.73
C LYS A 107 8.10 21.79 12.32
N LYS A 108 9.32 21.31 12.17
CA LYS A 108 9.82 20.88 10.86
C LYS A 108 9.29 19.49 10.55
N PHE A 109 8.91 19.26 9.30
CA PHE A 109 8.56 17.92 8.84
C PHE A 109 9.78 17.00 8.92
N ILE A 110 9.70 15.95 9.75
CA ILE A 110 10.75 14.94 9.90
C ILE A 110 10.15 13.58 9.56
N VAL A 111 10.80 12.89 8.61
CA VAL A 111 10.38 11.56 8.18
C VAL A 111 10.74 10.52 9.23
N GLN A 112 9.75 9.72 9.64
CA GLN A 112 9.92 8.57 10.51
C GLN A 112 10.41 7.36 9.71
N TRP A 113 11.72 7.29 9.49
CA TRP A 113 12.36 6.20 8.72
C TRP A 113 12.11 4.80 9.28
N GLY A 114 11.91 4.68 10.60
CA GLY A 114 11.54 3.41 11.22
C GLY A 114 10.20 2.87 10.71
N ALA A 115 9.19 3.73 10.59
CA ALA A 115 7.89 3.36 10.04
C ALA A 115 8.01 2.97 8.55
N VAL A 116 8.75 3.78 7.77
CA VAL A 116 9.02 3.50 6.35
C VAL A 116 9.66 2.11 6.19
N GLY A 117 10.68 1.79 6.99
CA GLY A 117 11.36 0.50 6.97
C GLY A 117 10.45 -0.68 7.31
N ARG A 118 9.60 -0.55 8.35
CA ARG A 118 8.63 -1.59 8.74
C ARG A 118 7.61 -1.85 7.63
N PHE A 119 7.03 -0.81 7.06
CA PHE A 119 6.08 -0.93 5.95
C PHE A 119 6.73 -1.53 4.70
N ALA A 120 7.96 -1.12 4.36
CA ALA A 120 8.71 -1.69 3.24
C ALA A 120 8.96 -3.19 3.46
N PHE A 121 9.42 -3.56 4.65
CA PHE A 121 9.72 -4.94 5.02
C PHE A 121 8.48 -5.84 4.98
N LEU A 122 7.39 -5.44 5.64
CA LEU A 122 6.14 -6.21 5.62
C LEU A 122 5.58 -6.35 4.21
N ASN A 123 5.65 -5.29 3.40
CA ASN A 123 5.16 -5.36 2.03
C ASN A 123 5.98 -6.30 1.14
N ALA A 124 7.30 -6.32 1.32
CA ALA A 124 8.19 -7.22 0.59
C ALA A 124 8.04 -8.69 1.01
N VAL A 125 8.01 -8.96 2.32
CA VAL A 125 8.17 -10.31 2.86
C VAL A 125 6.84 -11.00 3.15
N PHE A 126 5.79 -10.23 3.47
CA PHE A 126 4.48 -10.78 3.80
C PHE A 126 3.45 -10.49 2.71
N VAL A 127 3.18 -9.21 2.45
CA VAL A 127 2.07 -8.79 1.56
C VAL A 127 2.24 -9.32 0.15
N ALA A 128 3.35 -8.99 -0.53
CA ALA A 128 3.54 -9.36 -1.93
C ALA A 128 3.55 -10.89 -2.16
N PRO A 129 4.24 -11.71 -1.34
CA PRO A 129 4.18 -13.16 -1.48
C PRO A 129 2.78 -13.74 -1.20
N VAL A 130 2.10 -13.30 -0.13
CA VAL A 130 0.76 -13.81 0.22
C VAL A 130 -0.23 -13.49 -0.90
N LEU A 131 -0.27 -12.23 -1.35
CA LEU A 131 -1.20 -11.80 -2.40
C LEU A 131 -0.87 -12.42 -3.76
N HIS A 132 0.40 -12.67 -4.06
CA HIS A 132 0.77 -13.41 -5.27
C HIS A 132 0.12 -14.80 -5.31
N HIS A 133 0.20 -15.56 -4.22
CA HIS A 133 -0.36 -16.90 -4.16
C HIS A 133 -1.89 -16.86 -4.08
N TRP A 134 -2.45 -15.95 -3.27
CA TRP A 134 -3.89 -15.80 -3.13
C TRP A 134 -4.58 -15.43 -4.46
N TYR A 135 -4.06 -14.42 -5.17
CA TYR A 135 -4.62 -14.05 -6.47
C TYR A 135 -4.40 -15.13 -7.53
N SER A 136 -3.28 -15.85 -7.50
CA SER A 136 -3.10 -17.00 -8.39
C SER A 136 -4.13 -18.10 -8.13
N PHE A 137 -4.40 -18.39 -6.85
CA PHE A 137 -5.39 -19.37 -6.42
C PHE A 137 -6.81 -18.96 -6.83
N ILE A 138 -7.25 -17.76 -6.48
CA ILE A 138 -8.63 -17.32 -6.70
C ILE A 138 -8.98 -17.21 -8.19
N ASN A 139 -8.04 -16.74 -9.02
CA ASN A 139 -8.24 -16.64 -10.47
C ASN A 139 -8.26 -18.02 -11.13
N ARG A 140 -7.55 -19.02 -10.57
CA ARG A 140 -7.61 -20.42 -11.03
C ARG A 140 -8.90 -21.11 -10.61
N SER A 141 -9.34 -20.90 -9.37
CA SER A 141 -10.54 -21.51 -8.79
C SER A 141 -11.82 -20.93 -9.40
N VAL A 142 -11.83 -19.65 -9.72
CA VAL A 142 -12.96 -18.95 -10.36
C VAL A 142 -12.49 -18.35 -11.67
N PRO A 143 -12.39 -19.14 -12.77
CA PRO A 143 -11.94 -18.62 -14.06
C PRO A 143 -13.02 -17.77 -14.75
N GLY A 144 -12.58 -16.86 -15.63
CA GLY A 144 -13.44 -16.02 -16.47
C GLY A 144 -13.66 -14.61 -15.93
N THR A 145 -14.20 -13.71 -16.77
CA THR A 145 -14.33 -12.28 -16.47
C THR A 145 -15.78 -11.78 -16.51
N SER A 146 -16.77 -12.68 -16.48
CA SER A 146 -18.17 -12.28 -16.35
C SER A 146 -18.43 -11.64 -14.99
N ILE A 147 -19.45 -10.78 -14.91
CA ILE A 147 -19.79 -10.04 -13.68
C ILE A 147 -19.97 -10.99 -12.50
N ALA A 148 -20.68 -12.11 -12.69
CA ALA A 148 -20.88 -13.11 -11.65
C ALA A 148 -19.55 -13.71 -11.12
N ARG A 149 -18.58 -13.96 -12.01
CA ARG A 149 -17.26 -14.51 -11.64
C ARG A 149 -16.42 -13.47 -10.91
N VAL A 150 -16.47 -12.21 -11.34
CA VAL A 150 -15.82 -11.09 -10.67
C VAL A 150 -16.38 -10.90 -9.26
N MET A 151 -17.71 -10.85 -9.12
CA MET A 151 -18.38 -10.77 -7.82
C MET A 151 -18.00 -11.94 -6.90
N GLN A 152 -17.95 -13.17 -7.43
CA GLN A 152 -17.53 -14.33 -6.65
C GLN A 152 -16.08 -14.19 -6.16
N ARG A 153 -15.16 -13.69 -7.00
CA ARG A 153 -13.77 -13.44 -6.58
C ARG A 153 -13.69 -12.34 -5.52
N THR A 154 -14.36 -11.21 -5.73
CA THR A 154 -14.43 -10.14 -4.74
C THR A 154 -15.01 -10.64 -3.42
N PHE A 155 -16.04 -11.49 -3.44
CA PHE A 155 -16.60 -12.05 -2.22
C PHE A 155 -15.55 -12.84 -1.40
N TRP A 156 -14.81 -13.74 -2.05
CA TRP A 156 -13.77 -14.51 -1.37
C TRP A 156 -12.61 -13.63 -0.89
N ASP A 157 -12.25 -12.59 -1.64
CA ASP A 157 -11.17 -11.68 -1.25
C ASP A 157 -11.54 -10.85 -0.02
N GLU A 158 -12.72 -10.23 -0.04
CA GLU A 158 -13.12 -9.23 0.95
C GLU A 158 -13.78 -9.83 2.19
N PHE A 159 -14.54 -10.91 2.05
CA PHE A 159 -15.34 -11.46 3.16
C PHE A 159 -14.74 -12.72 3.78
N VAL A 160 -13.68 -13.28 3.18
CA VAL A 160 -13.02 -14.49 3.69
C VAL A 160 -11.54 -14.25 3.91
N PHE A 161 -10.84 -13.72 2.91
CA PHE A 161 -9.41 -13.51 3.02
C PHE A 161 -9.06 -12.26 3.83
N SER A 162 -9.66 -11.10 3.56
CA SER A 162 -9.40 -9.85 4.26
C SER A 162 -9.56 -9.95 5.80
N PRO A 163 -10.64 -10.55 6.36
CA PRO A 163 -10.81 -10.67 7.81
C PRO A 163 -9.73 -11.49 8.52
N ILE A 164 -8.95 -12.30 7.78
CA ILE A 164 -7.81 -13.06 8.28
C ILE A 164 -6.51 -12.31 8.03
N TYR A 165 -6.38 -11.73 6.83
CA TYR A 165 -5.18 -11.06 6.36
C TYR A 165 -4.90 -9.75 7.12
N ILE A 166 -5.93 -8.91 7.34
CA ILE A 166 -5.81 -7.62 8.01
C ILE A 166 -5.28 -7.74 9.44
N PRO A 167 -5.85 -8.57 10.35
CA PRO A 167 -5.31 -8.71 11.70
C PRO A 167 -3.89 -9.30 11.70
N ALA A 168 -3.55 -10.17 10.75
CA ALA A 168 -2.18 -10.68 10.60
C ALA A 168 -1.19 -9.56 10.21
N PHE A 169 -1.58 -8.70 9.26
CA PHE A 169 -0.78 -7.54 8.87
C PHE A 169 -0.59 -6.56 10.03
N LEU A 170 -1.68 -6.15 10.70
CA LEU A 170 -1.64 -5.21 11.82
C LEU A 170 -0.87 -5.77 13.01
N GLY A 171 -1.09 -7.05 13.35
CA GLY A 171 -0.33 -7.73 14.38
C GLY A 171 1.17 -7.76 14.07
N GLY A 172 1.55 -8.05 12.83
CA GLY A 172 2.94 -7.98 12.36
C GLY A 172 3.53 -6.57 12.46
N LEU A 173 2.78 -5.54 12.05
CA LEU A 173 3.20 -4.14 12.11
C LEU A 173 3.45 -3.69 13.55
N TRP A 174 2.49 -3.91 14.45
CA TRP A 174 2.60 -3.51 15.85
C TRP A 174 3.66 -4.31 16.61
N THR A 175 3.89 -5.58 16.21
CA THR A 175 5.01 -6.37 16.73
C THR A 175 6.36 -5.74 16.35
N LEU A 176 6.53 -5.33 15.09
CA LEU A 176 7.75 -4.65 14.63
C LEU A 176 7.92 -3.26 15.26
N GLU A 177 6.85 -2.66 15.76
CA GLU A 177 6.87 -1.43 16.54
C GLU A 177 7.29 -1.65 18.01
N GLY A 178 7.44 -2.90 18.44
CA GLY A 178 7.78 -3.24 19.81
C GLY A 178 6.57 -3.26 20.76
N THR A 179 5.34 -3.27 20.23
CA THR A 179 4.12 -3.35 21.04
C THR A 179 4.01 -4.74 21.68
N SER A 180 3.66 -4.79 22.97
CA SER A 180 3.50 -6.06 23.69
C SER A 180 2.31 -6.88 23.14
N PRO A 181 2.37 -8.23 23.19
CA PRO A 181 1.30 -9.09 22.69
C PRO A 181 -0.08 -8.80 23.30
N ASP A 182 -0.15 -8.53 24.60
CA ASP A 182 -1.40 -8.20 25.28
C ASP A 182 -2.00 -6.87 24.77
N LYS A 183 -1.15 -5.88 24.51
CA LYS A 183 -1.57 -4.60 23.94
C LYS A 183 -2.04 -4.77 22.50
N ILE A 184 -1.34 -5.57 21.68
CA ILE A 184 -1.77 -5.91 20.31
C ILE A 184 -3.16 -6.54 20.32
N LYS A 185 -3.40 -7.50 21.23
CA LYS A 185 -4.71 -8.16 21.36
C LYS A 185 -5.81 -7.16 21.69
N THR A 186 -5.57 -6.25 22.62
CA THR A 186 -6.54 -5.20 22.99
C THR A 186 -6.80 -4.24 21.82
N MET A 187 -5.74 -3.78 21.14
CA MET A 187 -5.88 -2.88 19.99
C MET A 187 -6.64 -3.54 18.83
N LEU A 188 -6.36 -4.81 18.53
CA LEU A 188 -7.12 -5.57 17.54
C LEU A 188 -8.58 -5.68 17.93
N SER A 189 -8.89 -6.09 19.16
CA SER A 189 -10.29 -6.23 19.60
C SER A 189 -11.09 -4.92 19.51
N ASN A 190 -10.43 -3.78 19.76
CA ASN A 190 -11.10 -2.48 19.78
C ASN A 190 -11.28 -1.86 18.40
N GLU A 191 -10.29 -1.99 17.51
CA GLU A 191 -10.25 -1.24 16.26
C GLU A 191 -10.55 -2.12 15.03
N LEU A 192 -10.43 -3.46 15.12
CA LEU A 192 -10.53 -4.35 13.94
C LEU A 192 -11.88 -4.25 13.23
N GLY A 193 -12.99 -4.13 13.97
CA GLY A 193 -14.32 -3.97 13.35
C GLY A 193 -14.40 -2.72 12.48
N GLN A 194 -13.94 -1.57 13.00
CA GLN A 194 -13.92 -0.30 12.28
C GLN A 194 -12.97 -0.36 11.07
N ILE A 195 -11.81 -0.98 11.24
CA ILE A 195 -10.83 -1.14 10.17
C ILE A 195 -11.40 -2.01 9.04
N ILE A 196 -12.07 -3.13 9.33
CA ILE A 196 -12.68 -4.01 8.31
C ILE A 196 -13.77 -3.28 7.52
N VAL A 197 -14.63 -2.49 8.18
CA VAL A 197 -15.67 -1.74 7.47
C VAL A 197 -15.05 -0.71 6.52
N ALA A 198 -14.06 0.05 6.99
CA ALA A 198 -13.34 1.01 6.15
C ALA A 198 -12.58 0.34 5.00
N GLU A 199 -12.02 -0.85 5.25
CA GLU A 199 -11.37 -1.70 4.26
C GLU A 199 -12.36 -2.07 3.15
N TRP A 200 -13.54 -2.60 3.47
CA TRP A 200 -14.54 -2.94 2.47
C TRP A 200 -14.98 -1.78 1.59
N ILE A 201 -15.11 -0.57 2.15
CA ILE A 201 -15.51 0.62 1.39
C ILE A 201 -14.50 0.93 0.29
N LEU A 202 -13.20 0.77 0.59
CA LEU A 202 -12.13 1.03 -0.37
C LEU A 202 -11.91 -0.15 -1.30
N TRP A 203 -11.86 -1.37 -0.76
CA TRP A 203 -11.34 -2.54 -1.44
C TRP A 203 -12.41 -3.30 -2.23
N VAL A 204 -13.67 -3.37 -1.80
CA VAL A 204 -14.74 -4.00 -2.59
C VAL A 204 -14.86 -3.38 -4.00
N PRO A 205 -14.96 -2.04 -4.17
CA PRO A 205 -14.98 -1.44 -5.50
C PRO A 205 -13.66 -1.66 -6.26
N THR A 206 -12.53 -1.54 -5.56
CA THR A 206 -11.20 -1.73 -6.13
C THR A 206 -11.03 -3.13 -6.70
N MET A 207 -11.47 -4.16 -5.98
CA MET A 207 -11.35 -5.55 -6.41
C MET A 207 -12.33 -5.90 -7.53
N LEU A 208 -13.53 -5.32 -7.55
CA LEU A 208 -14.44 -5.45 -8.69
C LEU A 208 -13.77 -4.97 -9.99
N VAL A 209 -13.12 -3.80 -9.96
CA VAL A 209 -12.39 -3.25 -11.11
C VAL A 209 -11.16 -4.10 -11.43
N THR A 210 -10.37 -4.43 -10.41
CA THR A 210 -9.11 -5.19 -10.56
C THR A 210 -9.36 -6.57 -11.14
N PHE A 211 -10.29 -7.35 -10.59
CA PHE A 211 -10.61 -8.70 -11.11
C PHE A 211 -11.34 -8.69 -12.46
N ARG A 212 -11.90 -7.56 -12.88
CA ARG A 212 -12.57 -7.41 -14.18
C ARG A 212 -11.61 -7.05 -15.30
N TYR A 213 -10.59 -6.24 -15.03
CA TYR A 213 -9.76 -5.60 -16.05
C TYR A 213 -8.26 -5.90 -15.93
N ALA A 214 -7.75 -6.12 -14.72
CA ALA A 214 -6.32 -6.32 -14.51
C ALA A 214 -5.92 -7.79 -14.71
N PRO A 215 -4.96 -8.09 -15.61
CA PRO A 215 -4.38 -9.42 -15.72
C PRO A 215 -3.74 -9.84 -14.38
N VAL A 216 -3.82 -11.13 -14.04
CA VAL A 216 -3.39 -11.68 -12.74
C VAL A 216 -2.00 -11.21 -12.31
N LYS A 217 -1.04 -11.17 -13.26
CA LYS A 217 0.34 -10.74 -12.97
C LYS A 217 0.47 -9.29 -12.50
N PHE A 218 -0.47 -8.42 -12.87
CA PHE A 218 -0.51 -6.99 -12.53
C PHE A 218 -1.44 -6.66 -11.36
N GLN A 219 -2.28 -7.60 -10.89
CA GLN A 219 -3.25 -7.32 -9.81
C GLN A 219 -2.54 -6.78 -8.55
N VAL A 220 -1.42 -7.39 -8.15
CA VAL A 220 -0.59 -6.92 -7.02
C VAL A 220 -0.01 -5.52 -7.24
N LEU A 221 0.29 -5.12 -8.49
CA LEU A 221 0.72 -3.75 -8.75
C LEU A 221 -0.45 -2.76 -8.54
N VAL A 222 -1.62 -3.07 -9.09
CA VAL A 222 -2.82 -2.21 -9.00
C VAL A 222 -3.19 -1.97 -7.53
N ILE A 223 -3.27 -3.04 -6.74
CA ILE A 223 -3.64 -2.93 -5.33
C ILE A 223 -2.55 -2.22 -4.51
N ASN A 224 -1.26 -2.37 -4.82
CA ASN A 224 -0.21 -1.61 -4.14
C ASN A 224 -0.33 -0.10 -4.40
N CYS A 225 -0.72 0.30 -5.62
CA CYS A 225 -0.96 1.71 -5.93
C CYS A 225 -2.15 2.28 -5.14
N VAL A 226 -3.27 1.56 -5.07
CA VAL A 226 -4.42 1.95 -4.23
C VAL A 226 -4.04 1.91 -2.74
N GLY A 227 -3.15 0.99 -2.37
CA GLY A 227 -2.60 0.82 -1.03
C GLY A 227 -1.87 2.06 -0.49
N VAL A 228 -1.47 3.01 -1.34
CA VAL A 228 -0.97 4.32 -0.89
C VAL A 228 -2.07 5.10 -0.18
N VAL A 229 -3.30 5.09 -0.71
CA VAL A 229 -4.47 5.74 -0.08
C VAL A 229 -4.79 5.04 1.25
N TRP A 230 -4.75 3.71 1.25
CA TRP A 230 -4.97 2.91 2.46
C TRP A 230 -3.95 3.19 3.56
N GLN A 231 -2.68 3.43 3.22
CA GLN A 231 -1.64 3.76 4.20
C GLN A 231 -1.89 5.12 4.87
N THR A 232 -2.40 6.10 4.11
CA THR A 232 -2.83 7.38 4.68
C THR A 232 -3.99 7.17 5.66
N PHE A 233 -5.00 6.37 5.29
CA PHE A 233 -6.10 5.99 6.18
C PHE A 233 -5.60 5.33 7.48
N LEU A 234 -4.75 4.31 7.37
CA LEU A 234 -4.20 3.62 8.54
C LEU A 234 -3.38 4.54 9.45
N SER A 235 -2.67 5.50 8.86
CA SER A 235 -1.91 6.49 9.64
C SER A 235 -2.83 7.37 10.47
N PHE A 236 -3.98 7.80 9.94
CA PHE A 236 -4.98 8.53 10.73
C PHE A 236 -5.59 7.65 11.84
N MET A 237 -5.98 6.41 11.54
CA MET A 237 -6.56 5.50 12.52
C MET A 237 -5.59 5.12 13.64
N ALA A 238 -4.33 4.83 13.32
CA ALA A 238 -3.32 4.44 14.30
C ALA A 238 -3.07 5.55 15.34
N ASN A 239 -3.03 6.81 14.90
CA ASN A 239 -2.87 7.93 15.84
C ASN A 239 -4.11 8.13 16.71
N ASN A 240 -5.31 7.99 16.14
CA ASN A 240 -6.54 8.02 16.94
C ASN A 240 -6.58 6.91 18.00
N ALA A 241 -6.05 5.72 17.71
CA ALA A 241 -5.98 4.62 18.68
C ALA A 241 -4.97 4.88 19.81
N HIS A 242 -3.83 5.50 19.51
CA HIS A 242 -2.86 5.94 20.52
C HIS A 242 -3.41 7.08 21.38
N ASP A 243 -4.02 8.10 20.77
CA ASP A 243 -4.66 9.22 21.46
C ASP A 243 -5.84 8.75 22.32
N LYS A 244 -6.69 7.83 21.83
CA LYS A 244 -7.82 7.28 22.59
C LYS A 244 -7.37 6.55 23.85
N GLN A 245 -6.19 5.93 23.87
CA GLN A 245 -5.66 5.27 25.06
C GLN A 245 -5.02 6.25 26.04
N GLU A 246 -4.34 7.31 25.58
CA GLU A 246 -3.89 8.40 26.48
C GLU A 246 -5.08 9.18 27.07
N VAL A 247 -6.18 9.34 26.32
CA VAL A 247 -7.43 9.99 26.77
C VAL A 247 -8.29 9.09 27.67
N VAL A 248 -8.10 7.77 27.68
CA VAL A 248 -8.77 6.92 28.71
C VAL A 248 -8.21 7.23 30.11
N ASP A 249 -7.00 7.81 30.20
CA ASP A 249 -6.43 8.33 31.43
C ASP A 249 -6.82 9.80 31.73
N ASP A 250 -7.39 10.54 30.77
CA ASP A 250 -7.79 11.96 30.92
C ASP A 250 -9.20 12.25 30.35
N ASN A 251 -10.17 12.49 31.25
CA ASN A 251 -11.59 12.73 30.95
C ASN A 251 -11.86 14.02 30.13
N ASN A 252 -11.59 14.03 28.82
CA ASN A 252 -12.01 15.13 27.95
C ASN A 252 -12.74 14.65 26.69
N ASN A 253 -14.08 14.74 26.72
CA ASN A 253 -14.99 14.27 25.66
C ASN A 253 -15.04 15.19 24.41
N ASN A 254 -14.56 16.44 24.50
CA ASN A 254 -14.75 17.41 23.41
C ASN A 254 -13.78 17.21 22.23
N ASN A 255 -12.58 16.66 22.45
CA ASN A 255 -11.58 16.45 21.40
C ASN A 255 -11.90 15.26 20.47
N LYS A 256 -12.70 14.29 20.92
CA LYS A 256 -13.07 13.11 20.11
C LYS A 256 -14.03 13.44 18.97
N VAL A 257 -14.97 14.36 19.21
CA VAL A 257 -16.01 14.73 18.24
C VAL A 257 -15.43 15.55 17.09
N ALA A 258 -14.52 16.48 17.39
CA ALA A 258 -13.87 17.33 16.38
C ALA A 258 -12.97 16.52 15.42
N LYS A 259 -12.12 15.62 15.94
CA LYS A 259 -11.26 14.75 15.11
C LYS A 259 -12.04 13.79 14.23
N LYS A 260 -13.16 13.24 14.74
CA LYS A 260 -14.05 12.36 13.97
C LYS A 260 -14.69 13.10 12.78
N ASN A 261 -15.10 14.35 12.97
CA ASN A 261 -15.79 15.12 11.95
C ASN A 261 -14.87 15.53 10.78
N ARG A 262 -13.57 15.77 11.01
CA ARG A 262 -12.65 16.14 9.92
C ARG A 262 -11.94 15.00 9.23
N PHE A 263 -11.82 13.84 9.87
CA PHE A 263 -11.50 12.59 9.17
C PHE A 263 -12.50 12.31 8.03
N LYS A 264 -13.79 12.61 8.27
CA LYS A 264 -14.83 12.55 7.23
C LYS A 264 -14.54 13.51 6.07
N GLU A 265 -14.09 14.72 6.35
CA GLU A 265 -13.75 15.74 5.35
C GLU A 265 -12.55 15.31 4.47
N VAL A 266 -11.49 14.75 5.07
CA VAL A 266 -10.32 14.23 4.36
C VAL A 266 -10.67 13.03 3.48
N MET A 267 -11.45 12.09 4.00
CA MET A 267 -11.92 10.93 3.23
C MET A 267 -12.87 11.33 2.10
N GLY A 268 -13.70 12.37 2.31
CA GLY A 268 -14.54 12.93 1.26
C GLY A 268 -13.73 13.61 0.15
N THR A 269 -12.63 14.27 0.53
CA THR A 269 -11.71 14.93 -0.40
C THR A 269 -10.87 13.93 -1.21
N ILE A 270 -10.42 12.82 -0.60
CA ILE A 270 -9.54 11.83 -1.25
C ILE A 270 -10.33 10.83 -2.12
N GLY A 271 -11.59 10.54 -1.79
CA GLY A 271 -12.37 9.49 -2.46
C GLY A 271 -13.53 9.95 -3.34
N GLY A 272 -13.90 11.23 -3.33
CA GLY A 272 -15.20 11.65 -3.90
C GLY A 272 -16.40 11.00 -3.19
N ILE A 273 -16.17 10.42 -2.01
CA ILE A 273 -17.19 9.85 -1.14
C ILE A 273 -17.85 11.04 -0.46
N THR A 274 -19.01 11.49 -0.94
CA THR A 274 -19.69 12.65 -0.35
C THR A 274 -19.87 12.48 1.16
N GLU A 275 -19.74 13.57 1.91
CA GLU A 275 -19.83 13.67 3.38
C GLU A 275 -20.98 12.81 3.96
N THR A 276 -22.11 12.78 3.26
CA THR A 276 -23.30 11.98 3.56
C THR A 276 -23.06 10.47 3.67
N TYR A 277 -22.23 9.88 2.80
CA TYR A 277 -21.92 8.44 2.87
C TYR A 277 -21.05 8.12 4.08
N LEU A 278 -20.08 8.98 4.38
CA LEU A 278 -19.23 8.80 5.55
C LEU A 278 -20.03 8.98 6.83
N ASP A 279 -20.95 9.94 6.89
CA ASP A 279 -21.88 10.10 8.01
C ASP A 279 -22.74 8.85 8.22
N GLU A 280 -23.30 8.28 7.16
CA GLU A 280 -24.13 7.08 7.24
C GLU A 280 -23.31 5.84 7.63
N ILE A 281 -22.09 5.71 7.11
CA ILE A 281 -21.11 4.69 7.52
C ILE A 281 -20.74 4.84 9.00
N PHE A 282 -20.41 6.05 9.45
CA PHE A 282 -20.02 6.29 10.84
C PHE A 282 -21.18 6.20 11.82
N PHE A 283 -22.40 6.52 11.37
CA PHE A 283 -23.63 6.31 12.11
C PHE A 283 -23.93 4.82 12.27
N GLN A 284 -23.74 4.02 11.21
CA GLN A 284 -23.81 2.55 11.27
C GLN A 284 -22.73 1.97 12.18
N ILE A 285 -21.52 2.57 12.22
CA ILE A 285 -20.42 2.15 13.10
C ILE A 285 -20.67 2.49 14.58
N GLU A 286 -21.37 3.59 14.88
CA GLU A 286 -21.73 3.97 16.27
C GLU A 286 -23.02 3.33 16.78
N ALA A 287 -23.86 2.79 15.89
CA ALA A 287 -25.09 2.11 16.24
C ALA A 287 -24.92 0.62 16.63
N TRP A 288 -23.68 0.13 16.66
CA TRP A 288 -23.26 -1.21 17.08
C TRP A 288 -22.28 -1.14 18.25
#